data_AF-A0AAE1WBU7-F1
#
_entry.id   AF-A0AAE1WBU7-F1
#
_cell.length_a   1.000
_cell.length_b   1.000
_cell.length_c   1.000
_cell.angle_alpha   90.00
_cell.angle_beta   90.00
_cell.angle_gamma   90.00
#
_symmetry.space_group_name_H-M   'P 1'
#
loop_
_entity.id
_entity.type
_entity.pdbx_description
1 polymer ?
#
loop_
_entity_poly.entity_id
_entity_poly.type
_entity_poly.pdbx_seq_one_letter_code
_entity_poly.pdbx_strand_id
1 'polypeptide(L)'
;MSSLIFYAFVLFTLVISTKNSSKQYSQGKSIFILAGQSNMAGRGGLKSGSWDGYVPPECQPSPKILRLNAENKWEEARPPLHHDIDYLKTCGIGPGLAFANSILKKELNIGEMALFLALLEEHK
;
A
#
# COMPACT_ATOMS: atom_id res chain seq x y z
N MET A 1 -27.50 -56.05 8.84
CA MET A 1 -26.85 -55.44 7.67
C MET A 1 -27.01 -53.91 7.61
N SER A 2 -28.00 -53.31 8.27
CA SER A 2 -28.21 -51.86 8.32
C SER A 2 -27.14 -51.07 9.10
N SER A 3 -26.61 -51.58 10.22
CA SER A 3 -25.57 -50.87 10.98
C SER A 3 -24.23 -50.73 10.26
N LEU A 4 -23.84 -51.70 9.41
CA LEU A 4 -22.58 -51.61 8.66
C LEU A 4 -22.63 -50.47 7.62
N ILE A 5 -23.80 -50.27 7.00
CA ILE A 5 -24.03 -49.19 6.03
C ILE A 5 -23.94 -47.83 6.73
N PHE A 6 -24.44 -47.72 7.96
CA PHE A 6 -24.36 -46.48 8.74
C PHE A 6 -22.92 -46.13 9.12
N TYR A 7 -22.11 -47.11 9.55
CA TYR A 7 -20.68 -46.90 9.81
C TYR A 7 -19.89 -46.55 8.55
N ALA A 8 -20.20 -47.17 7.41
CA ALA A 8 -19.59 -46.82 6.14
C ALA A 8 -19.93 -45.37 5.72
N PHE A 9 -21.16 -44.91 5.98
CA PHE A 9 -21.58 -43.54 5.69
C PHE A 9 -20.89 -42.51 6.61
N VAL A 10 -20.72 -42.82 7.90
CA VAL A 10 -20.01 -41.97 8.87
C VAL A 10 -18.51 -41.89 8.55
N LEU A 11 -17.90 -42.97 8.08
CA LEU A 11 -16.50 -42.95 7.62
C LEU A 11 -16.34 -42.18 6.31
N PHE A 12 -17.32 -42.24 5.41
CA PHE A 12 -17.31 -41.50 4.15
C PHE A 12 -17.41 -39.98 4.36
N THR A 13 -18.21 -39.50 5.32
CA THR A 13 -18.29 -38.07 5.65
C THR A 13 -17.05 -37.54 6.36
N LEU A 14 -16.33 -38.38 7.12
CA LEU A 14 -15.07 -38.00 7.75
C LEU A 14 -13.94 -37.77 6.73
N VAL A 15 -13.93 -38.52 5.62
CA VAL A 15 -12.94 -38.35 4.52
C VAL A 15 -13.20 -37.08 3.69
N ILE A 16 -14.43 -36.56 3.68
CA ILE A 16 -14.78 -35.34 2.95
C ILE A 16 -14.41 -34.06 3.74
N SER A 17 -14.22 -34.17 5.06
CA SER A 17 -13.80 -33.04 5.88
C SER A 17 -12.27 -32.89 5.85
N THR A 18 -11.79 -31.68 5.57
CA THR A 18 -10.38 -31.24 5.52
C THR A 18 -9.62 -31.30 4.19
N LYS A 19 -10.29 -31.08 3.05
CA LYS A 19 -9.63 -30.29 1.98
C LYS A 19 -9.78 -28.80 2.28
N ASN A 20 -9.19 -28.34 3.38
CA ASN A 20 -8.85 -26.93 3.53
C ASN A 20 -7.70 -26.68 2.56
N SER A 21 -8.06 -26.34 1.32
CA SER A 21 -7.11 -25.65 0.45
C SER A 21 -6.84 -24.33 1.16
N SER A 22 -5.71 -24.24 1.87
CA SER A 22 -5.13 -22.95 2.19
C SER A 22 -4.96 -22.26 0.85
N LYS A 23 -5.88 -21.36 0.51
CA LYS A 23 -5.63 -20.40 -0.55
C LYS A 23 -4.41 -19.63 -0.05
N GLN A 24 -3.24 -20.05 -0.52
CA GLN A 24 -2.05 -19.22 -0.50
C GLN A 24 -2.42 -18.05 -1.41
N TYR A 25 -3.03 -17.03 -0.81
CA TYR A 25 -3.11 -15.73 -1.45
C TYR A 25 -1.66 -15.42 -1.80
N SER A 26 -1.33 -15.41 -3.10
CA SER A 26 -0.17 -14.65 -3.57
C SER A 26 -0.27 -13.33 -2.83
N GLN A 27 0.74 -13.01 -2.00
CA GLN A 27 0.76 -11.82 -1.15
C GLN A 27 0.34 -10.63 -1.99
N GLY A 28 -0.94 -10.25 -1.92
CA GLY A 28 -1.54 -9.32 -2.86
C GLY A 28 -0.92 -7.95 -2.67
N LYS A 29 -0.99 -7.10 -3.71
CA LYS A 29 -0.64 -5.69 -3.55
C LYS A 29 -1.53 -5.09 -2.47
N SER A 30 -0.93 -4.45 -1.47
CA SER A 30 -1.67 -3.71 -0.44
C SER A 30 -1.73 -2.25 -0.85
N ILE A 31 -2.93 -1.78 -1.19
CA ILE A 31 -3.15 -0.44 -1.73
C ILE A 31 -3.62 0.48 -0.59
N PHE A 32 -2.92 1.59 -0.40
CA PHE A 32 -3.26 2.65 0.54
C PHE A 32 -3.62 3.92 -0.25
N ILE A 33 -4.76 4.51 0.07
CA ILE A 33 -5.19 5.78 -0.50
C ILE A 33 -4.74 6.91 0.43
N LEU A 34 -3.85 7.76 -0.06
CA LEU A 34 -3.40 8.99 0.57
C LEU A 34 -4.19 10.14 -0.04
N ALA A 35 -5.25 10.57 0.66
CA ALA A 35 -6.09 11.66 0.25
C ALA A 35 -5.98 12.84 1.22
N GLY A 36 -5.96 14.07 0.70
CA GLY A 36 -5.98 15.26 1.53
C GLY A 36 -5.60 16.52 0.77
N GLN A 37 -5.27 17.58 1.50
CA GLN A 37 -4.84 18.87 0.93
C GLN A 37 -3.31 18.96 0.90
N SER A 38 -2.77 20.18 0.95
CA SER A 38 -1.34 20.50 0.84
C SER A 38 -0.43 19.73 1.81
N ASN A 39 -0.87 19.49 3.05
CA ASN A 39 -0.09 18.73 4.03
C ASN A 39 0.05 17.25 3.66
N MET A 40 -0.94 16.66 2.97
CA MET A 40 -0.85 15.29 2.44
C MET A 40 -0.01 15.26 1.15
N ALA A 41 -0.18 16.27 0.29
CA ALA A 41 0.63 16.45 -0.91
C ALA A 41 2.14 16.49 -0.58
N GLY A 42 2.46 17.18 0.52
CA GLY A 42 3.80 17.35 1.05
C GLY A 42 4.32 18.76 0.80
N ARG A 43 4.77 19.42 1.87
CA ARG A 43 5.34 20.78 1.88
C ARG A 43 6.60 20.89 2.75
N GLY A 44 7.07 19.78 3.31
CA GLY A 44 8.28 19.76 4.12
C GLY A 44 9.52 20.08 3.27
N GLY A 45 10.43 20.90 3.81
CA GLY A 45 11.68 21.28 3.15
C GLY A 45 11.54 22.37 2.07
N LEU A 46 10.38 23.03 1.96
CA LEU A 46 10.24 24.18 1.06
C LEU A 46 11.01 25.39 1.62
N LYS A 47 11.95 25.91 0.83
CA LYS A 47 12.70 27.16 1.07
C LYS A 47 12.51 28.08 -0.13
N SER A 48 12.00 29.28 0.10
CA SER A 48 11.77 30.29 -0.95
C SER A 48 10.99 29.75 -2.17
N GLY A 49 10.01 28.87 -1.94
CA GLY A 49 9.17 28.28 -2.99
C GLY A 49 9.76 27.07 -3.72
N SER A 50 10.98 26.64 -3.38
CA SER A 50 11.63 25.44 -3.91
C SER A 50 11.86 24.40 -2.82
N TRP A 51 11.74 23.12 -3.13
CA TRP A 51 12.11 22.06 -2.17
C TRP A 51 13.64 21.97 -2.06
N ASP A 52 14.15 21.86 -0.84
CA ASP A 52 15.59 21.83 -0.55
C ASP A 52 16.25 20.48 -0.85
N GLY A 53 15.50 19.50 -1.35
CA GLY A 53 15.99 18.18 -1.73
C GLY A 53 16.35 17.27 -0.56
N TYR A 54 16.17 17.72 0.68
CA TYR A 54 16.48 16.92 1.85
C TYR A 54 15.44 15.81 2.05
N VAL A 55 15.90 14.56 2.08
CA VAL A 55 15.08 13.37 2.32
C VAL A 55 15.44 12.75 3.67
N PRO A 56 14.55 12.79 4.67
CA PRO A 56 14.76 12.10 5.94
C PRO A 56 14.96 10.59 5.76
N PRO A 57 15.72 9.91 6.65
CA PRO A 57 15.92 8.46 6.60
C PRO A 57 14.63 7.63 6.56
N GLU A 58 13.56 8.10 7.19
CA GLU A 58 12.25 7.45 7.22
C GLU A 58 11.53 7.54 5.88
N CYS A 59 11.90 8.50 5.04
CA CYS A 59 11.30 8.77 3.74
C CYS A 59 12.12 8.22 2.57
N GLN A 60 13.09 7.33 2.83
CA GLN A 60 13.93 6.77 1.77
C GLN A 60 13.11 5.87 0.82
N PRO A 61 13.38 5.91 -0.50
CA PRO A 61 12.77 5.01 -1.45
C PRO A 61 13.07 3.53 -1.14
N SER A 62 12.17 2.64 -1.56
CA SER A 62 12.35 1.20 -1.44
C SER A 62 11.65 0.52 -2.61
N PRO A 63 12.27 -0.50 -3.25
CA PRO A 63 11.65 -1.24 -4.36
C PRO A 63 10.32 -1.93 -4.01
N LYS A 64 10.01 -2.09 -2.71
CA LYS A 64 8.75 -2.68 -2.23
C LYS A 64 7.62 -1.65 -2.09
N ILE A 65 7.91 -0.37 -2.26
CA ILE A 65 6.95 0.73 -2.14
C ILE A 65 6.75 1.34 -3.51
N LEU A 66 5.55 1.19 -4.05
CA LEU A 66 5.14 1.71 -5.33
C LEU A 66 4.18 2.88 -5.14
N ARG A 67 4.19 3.85 -6.05
CA ARG A 67 3.12 4.85 -6.20
C ARG A 67 2.47 4.69 -7.56
N LEU A 68 1.20 5.09 -7.66
CA LEU A 68 0.55 5.29 -8.94
C LEU A 68 0.87 6.70 -9.45
N ASN A 69 1.54 6.79 -10.59
CA ASN A 69 1.87 8.07 -11.22
C ASN A 69 0.68 8.63 -12.03
N ALA A 70 0.80 9.87 -12.52
CA ALA A 70 -0.25 10.54 -13.30
C ALA A 70 -0.61 9.82 -14.62
N GLU A 71 0.27 8.94 -15.12
CA GLU A 71 0.02 8.10 -16.30
C GLU A 71 -0.69 6.78 -15.96
N ASN A 72 -1.17 6.62 -14.72
CA ASN A 72 -1.76 5.38 -14.19
C ASN A 72 -0.81 4.17 -14.22
N LYS A 73 0.50 4.41 -14.07
CA LYS A 73 1.53 3.36 -13.98
C LYS A 73 2.06 3.26 -12.56
N TRP A 74 2.34 2.04 -12.14
CA TRP A 74 3.04 1.77 -10.89
C TRP A 74 4.53 1.99 -11.08
N GLU A 75 5.13 2.83 -10.25
CA GLU A 75 6.56 3.10 -10.22
C GLU A 75 7.07 3.15 -8.78
N GLU A 76 8.39 3.06 -8.59
CA GLU A 76 8.99 3.19 -7.26
C GLU A 76 8.65 4.55 -6.64
N ALA A 77 8.13 4.51 -5.40
CA ALA A 77 7.74 5.70 -4.68
C ALA A 77 8.98 6.52 -4.26
N ARG A 78 9.07 7.76 -4.75
CA ARG A 78 10.16 8.70 -4.45
C ARG A 78 9.60 10.07 -4.03
N PRO A 79 10.26 10.79 -3.11
CA PRO A 79 9.84 12.14 -2.75
C PRO A 79 10.23 13.16 -3.84
N PRO A 80 9.41 14.21 -4.08
CA PRO A 80 8.07 14.43 -3.54
C PRO A 80 7.04 13.49 -4.19
N LEU A 81 6.18 12.86 -3.39
CA LEU A 81 5.25 11.83 -3.88
C LEU A 81 4.21 12.36 -4.88
N HIS A 82 3.75 13.60 -4.67
CA HIS A 82 2.68 14.22 -5.45
C HIS A 82 3.18 15.15 -6.57
N HIS A 83 4.46 15.08 -6.97
CA HIS A 83 5.06 16.06 -7.89
C HIS A 83 4.35 16.17 -9.27
N ASP A 84 3.76 15.08 -9.75
CA ASP A 84 3.01 14.97 -11.01
C ASP A 84 1.48 14.97 -10.80
N ILE A 85 1.01 15.07 -9.55
CA ILE A 85 -0.42 15.09 -9.19
C ILE A 85 -0.83 16.48 -8.72
N ASP A 86 -0.06 17.07 -7.81
CA ASP A 86 -0.16 18.48 -7.40
C ASP A 86 0.72 19.37 -8.29
N TYR A 87 0.68 19.13 -9.60
CA TYR A 87 1.65 19.68 -10.56
C TYR A 87 1.68 21.22 -10.62
N LEU A 88 0.64 21.89 -10.12
CA LEU A 88 0.53 23.35 -10.04
C LEU A 88 1.23 23.96 -8.81
N LYS A 89 1.72 23.14 -7.87
CA LYS A 89 2.32 23.59 -6.62
C LYS A 89 3.65 22.88 -6.36
N THR A 90 4.62 23.60 -5.81
CA THR A 90 5.87 22.97 -5.37
C THR A 90 5.58 21.99 -4.23
N CYS A 91 5.88 20.72 -4.48
CA CYS A 91 5.78 19.66 -3.48
C CYS A 91 7.11 19.45 -2.76
N GLY A 92 7.01 19.02 -1.50
CA GLY A 92 8.15 18.61 -0.69
C GLY A 92 7.87 17.29 0.03
N ILE A 93 8.47 17.10 1.19
CA ILE A 93 8.22 15.92 2.01
C ILE A 93 6.79 15.92 2.54
N GLY A 94 6.10 14.79 2.34
CA GLY A 94 4.81 14.46 2.93
C GLY A 94 4.89 13.16 3.75
N PRO A 95 3.78 12.70 4.36
CA PRO A 95 3.80 11.58 5.31
C PRO A 95 3.89 10.19 4.65
N GLY A 96 3.58 10.07 3.36
CA GLY A 96 3.33 8.78 2.69
C GLY A 96 4.50 7.78 2.74
N LEU A 97 5.74 8.24 2.49
CA LEU A 97 6.91 7.36 2.51
C LEU A 97 7.31 6.95 3.93
N ALA A 98 7.23 7.86 4.90
CA ALA A 98 7.47 7.52 6.31
C ALA A 98 6.45 6.49 6.83
N PHE A 99 5.18 6.67 6.47
CA PHE A 99 4.12 5.71 6.76
C PHE A 99 4.44 4.34 6.15
N ALA A 100 4.69 4.28 4.83
CA ALA A 100 4.96 3.04 4.12
C ALA A 100 6.21 2.31 4.68
N ASN A 101 7.32 3.02 4.89
CA ASN A 101 8.52 2.41 5.47
C ASN A 101 8.29 1.88 6.89
N SER A 102 7.45 2.55 7.70
CA SER A 102 7.07 2.06 9.03
C SER A 102 6.30 0.74 8.96
N ILE A 103 5.42 0.59 7.98
CA ILE A 103 4.66 -0.64 7.72
C ILE A 103 5.61 -1.79 7.28
N LEU A 104 6.55 -1.54 6.37
CA LEU A 104 7.54 -2.57 5.95
C LEU A 104 8.41 -3.04 7.11
N LYS A 105 8.89 -2.10 7.95
CA LYS A 105 9.76 -2.43 9.09
C LYS A 105 9.07 -3.30 10.14
N LYS A 106 7.74 -3.26 10.21
CA LYS A 106 6.96 -4.08 11.14
C LYS A 106 6.75 -5.52 10.64
N GLU A 107 7.35 -5.90 9.51
CA GLU A 107 7.26 -7.24 8.90
C GLU A 107 5.83 -7.78 8.84
N LEU A 108 4.85 -6.89 8.68
CA LEU A 108 3.51 -7.31 8.36
C LEU A 108 3.64 -8.07 7.03
N ASN A 109 3.11 -9.30 6.95
CA ASN A 109 3.03 -10.12 5.74
C ASN A 109 2.12 -9.43 4.72
N ILE A 110 2.59 -8.30 4.22
CA ILE A 110 2.00 -7.38 3.28
C ILE A 110 2.86 -7.57 2.05
N GLY A 111 2.22 -7.88 0.91
CA GLY A 111 2.89 -7.93 -0.37
C GLY A 111 3.46 -6.57 -0.78
N GLU A 112 3.65 -6.35 -2.08
CA GLU A 112 4.05 -5.01 -2.56
C GLU A 112 3.06 -3.94 -2.07
N MET A 113 3.58 -2.85 -1.53
CA MET A 113 2.75 -1.74 -1.08
C MET A 113 2.58 -0.73 -2.20
N ALA A 114 1.35 -0.29 -2.39
CA ALA A 114 0.95 0.62 -3.45
C ALA A 114 0.31 1.87 -2.82
N LEU A 115 0.82 3.05 -3.14
CA LEU A 115 0.26 4.33 -2.71
C LEU A 115 -0.56 4.93 -3.86
N PHE A 116 -1.85 5.15 -3.62
CA PHE A 116 -2.73 5.94 -4.47
C PHE A 116 -2.86 7.34 -3.87
N LEU A 117 -2.60 8.36 -4.67
CA LEU A 117 -2.47 9.73 -4.21
C LEU A 117 -3.65 10.55 -4.75
N ALA A 118 -4.40 11.20 -3.86
CA ALA A 118 -5.55 12.02 -4.22
C ALA A 118 -5.50 13.37 -3.51
N LEU A 119 -5.81 14.44 -4.24
CA LEU A 119 -5.90 15.78 -3.66
C LEU A 119 -7.36 16.19 -3.54
N LEU A 120 -7.74 16.69 -2.37
CA LEU A 120 -9.01 17.38 -2.17
C LEU A 120 -8.74 18.87 -2.43
N GLU A 121 -9.40 19.45 -3.44
CA GLU A 121 -9.30 20.89 -3.71
C GLU A 121 -9.81 21.70 -2.50
N GLU A 122 -9.09 22.76 -2.13
CA GLU A 122 -9.65 23.82 -1.30
C GLU A 122 -10.66 24.61 -2.12
N HIS A 123 -11.94 24.52 -1.77
CA HIS A 123 -12.87 25.61 -2.07
C HIS A 123 -12.40 26.83 -1.26
N LYS A 124 -11.60 27.69 -1.89
CA LYS A 124 -11.29 29.03 -1.37
C LYS A 124 -12.40 30.01 -1.72
#